data_AF-A0A8D8AMI7-F1
#
_entry.id   AF-A0A8D8AMI7-F1
#
_cell.length_a   1.000
_cell.length_b   1.000
_cell.length_c   1.000
_cell.angle_alpha   90.00
_cell.angle_beta   90.00
_cell.angle_gamma   90.00
#
_symmetry.space_group_name_H-M   'P 1'
#
loop_
_entity.id
_entity.type
_entity.pdbx_description
1 polymer ?
#
loop_
_entity_poly.entity_id
_entity_poly.type
_entity_poly.pdbx_seq_one_letter_code
_entity_poly.pdbx_strand_id
1 'polypeptide(L)'
;MLGYLAASLLVLSTIYSIDPSSAGPLDALSWARMDNINLPWLPYENMTRCYGELGCLNITKEWYHLIFRPFNVFPLPRSVINTRFILYTEKNPTDGQLLQAEVKDTIMKSHFRSDWDTKFII
;
A
#
# COMPACT_ATOMS: atom_id res chain seq x y z
N MET A 1 -49.43 19.90 -41.11
CA MET A 1 -50.57 18.97 -40.96
C MET A 1 -50.27 17.77 -41.84
N LEU A 2 -50.01 16.55 -41.40
CA LEU A 2 -50.02 15.90 -40.09
C LEU A 2 -48.80 14.96 -40.04
N GLY A 3 -48.20 14.83 -38.85
CA GLY A 3 -47.23 13.79 -38.54
C GLY A 3 -47.85 12.61 -37.80
N TYR A 4 -47.00 11.60 -37.61
CA TYR A 4 -47.07 10.48 -36.65
C TYR A 4 -48.01 9.31 -36.96
N LEU A 5 -47.42 8.12 -37.14
CA LEU A 5 -47.55 6.94 -36.24
C LEU A 5 -47.29 5.63 -37.02
N ALA A 6 -46.11 5.04 -36.86
CA ALA A 6 -45.90 3.59 -36.78
C ALA A 6 -44.40 3.26 -36.72
N ALA A 7 -43.85 3.08 -35.52
CA ALA A 7 -42.63 2.30 -35.32
C ALA A 7 -42.70 1.67 -33.93
N SER A 8 -43.41 0.54 -33.86
CA SER A 8 -43.57 -0.25 -32.64
C SER A 8 -42.38 -1.20 -32.49
N LEU A 9 -41.53 -0.87 -31.50
CA LEU A 9 -40.85 -1.77 -30.57
C LEU A 9 -40.13 -3.01 -31.16
N LEU A 10 -38.90 -2.82 -31.62
CA LEU A 10 -37.87 -3.85 -31.45
C LEU A 10 -37.33 -3.74 -30.03
N VAL A 11 -37.79 -4.63 -29.14
CA VAL A 11 -37.20 -4.82 -27.81
C VAL A 11 -35.84 -5.48 -28.01
N LEU A 12 -34.78 -4.68 -28.18
CA LEU A 12 -33.42 -5.17 -28.01
C LEU A 12 -33.17 -5.34 -26.51
N SER A 13 -33.15 -6.60 -26.07
CA SER A 13 -32.57 -6.98 -24.79
C SER A 13 -31.05 -6.72 -24.84
N THR A 14 -30.62 -5.54 -24.43
CA THR A 14 -29.20 -5.32 -24.10
C THR A 14 -28.93 -6.02 -22.77
N ILE A 15 -28.55 -7.29 -22.84
CA ILE A 15 -27.84 -7.95 -21.76
C ILE A 15 -26.50 -7.22 -21.66
N TYR A 16 -26.39 -6.30 -20.70
CA TYR A 16 -25.09 -5.80 -20.29
C TYR A 16 -24.32 -7.00 -19.74
N SER A 17 -23.33 -7.46 -20.50
CA SER A 17 -22.28 -8.35 -20.00
C SER A 17 -21.60 -7.61 -18.85
N ILE A 18 -21.89 -8.02 -17.62
CA ILE A 18 -21.10 -7.60 -16.47
C ILE A 18 -19.84 -8.45 -16.54
N ASP A 19 -18.74 -7.87 -16.99
CA ASP A 19 -17.44 -8.53 -16.98
C ASP A 19 -17.09 -8.89 -15.52
N PRO A 20 -16.97 -10.18 -15.16
CA PRO A 20 -16.68 -10.59 -13.78
C PRO A 20 -15.19 -10.45 -13.43
N SER A 21 -14.39 -9.83 -14.30
CA SER A 21 -12.96 -9.58 -14.08
C SER A 21 -12.67 -8.29 -13.31
N SER A 22 -13.69 -7.53 -12.91
CA SER A 22 -13.53 -6.45 -11.95
C SER A 22 -14.54 -6.59 -10.81
N ALA A 23 -14.01 -6.66 -9.60
CA ALA A 23 -14.71 -6.54 -8.34
C ALA A 23 -15.45 -7.80 -7.85
N GLY A 24 -15.01 -8.32 -6.70
CA GLY A 24 -15.67 -9.41 -6.00
C GLY A 24 -17.03 -8.97 -5.42
N PRO A 25 -17.86 -9.90 -4.91
CA PRO A 25 -19.20 -9.60 -4.39
C PRO A 25 -19.25 -8.60 -3.23
N LEU A 26 -18.11 -8.27 -2.63
CA LEU A 26 -17.97 -7.29 -1.55
C LEU A 26 -17.75 -5.86 -2.05
N ASP A 27 -17.51 -5.67 -3.34
CA ASP A 27 -17.12 -4.40 -3.94
C ASP A 27 -18.30 -3.67 -4.60
N ALA A 28 -19.39 -4.40 -4.89
CA ALA A 28 -20.64 -3.84 -5.45
C ALA A 28 -21.38 -2.92 -4.46
N LEU A 29 -21.04 -3.03 -3.18
CA LEU A 29 -21.54 -2.19 -2.11
C LEU A 29 -20.31 -1.40 -1.63
N SER A 30 -20.15 -0.14 -2.05
CA SER A 30 -19.00 0.73 -1.74
C SER A 30 -18.87 1.08 -0.24
N TRP A 31 -19.20 0.20 0.69
CA TRP A 31 -19.07 0.41 2.13
C TRP A 31 -17.61 0.37 2.60
N ALA A 32 -16.71 -0.25 1.81
CA ALA A 32 -15.29 -0.33 2.13
C ALA A 32 -14.52 0.98 1.87
N ARG A 33 -14.97 1.78 0.88
CA ARG A 33 -14.48 3.14 0.59
C ARG A 33 -15.56 4.16 0.96
N MET A 34 -15.55 4.58 2.23
CA MET A 34 -16.38 5.69 2.68
C MET A 34 -15.72 7.02 2.32
N ASP A 35 -15.67 7.35 1.03
CA ASP A 35 -15.03 8.59 0.54
C ASP A 35 -15.84 9.85 0.93
N ASN A 36 -17.15 9.69 1.19
CA ASN A 36 -18.11 10.78 1.43
C ASN A 36 -18.73 10.81 2.86
N ILE A 37 -18.18 10.09 3.83
CA ILE A 37 -18.62 10.19 5.24
C ILE A 37 -17.54 10.90 6.06
N ASN A 38 -17.90 12.04 6.65
CA ASN A 38 -17.11 12.72 7.68
C ASN A 38 -17.26 11.98 9.01
N LEU A 39 -16.52 10.88 9.18
CA LEU A 39 -16.45 10.20 10.48
C LEU A 39 -15.50 10.99 11.41
N PRO A 40 -15.94 11.36 12.64
CA PRO A 40 -15.14 12.16 13.59
C PRO A 40 -13.79 11.54 14.01
N TRP A 41 -13.62 10.23 13.80
CA TRP A 41 -12.43 9.45 14.17
C TRP A 41 -11.54 9.09 12.96
N LEU A 42 -11.92 9.46 11.74
CA LEU A 42 -11.00 9.37 10.61
C LEU A 42 -9.94 10.47 10.75
N PRO A 43 -8.64 10.15 10.61
CA PRO A 43 -7.61 11.19 10.66
C PRO A 43 -7.91 12.23 9.60
N TYR A 44 -7.86 13.48 10.05
CA TYR A 44 -8.03 14.69 9.25
C TYR A 44 -7.27 14.56 7.92
N GLU A 45 -7.93 14.92 6.82
CA GLU A 45 -7.25 15.01 5.52
C GLU A 45 -6.04 15.94 5.69
N ASN A 46 -4.85 15.43 5.36
CA ASN A 46 -3.56 16.15 5.31
C ASN A 46 -2.67 16.12 6.57
N MET A 47 -2.62 15.01 7.30
CA MET A 47 -1.49 14.78 8.22
C MET A 47 -0.31 14.15 7.47
N THR A 48 0.85 14.81 7.53
CA THR A 48 2.10 14.31 6.96
C THR A 48 3.17 14.15 8.04
N ARG A 49 3.91 13.05 8.03
CA ARG A 49 5.02 12.78 8.95
C ARG A 49 6.25 12.29 8.19
N CYS A 50 7.41 12.86 8.50
CA CYS A 50 8.68 12.54 7.83
C CYS A 50 9.61 11.69 8.70
N TYR A 51 10.35 10.78 8.06
CA TYR A 51 11.21 9.77 8.69
C TYR A 51 12.65 9.79 8.12
N GLY A 52 13.29 10.96 8.13
CA GLY A 52 14.66 11.12 7.64
C GLY A 52 14.78 10.75 6.15
N GLU A 53 15.76 9.93 5.78
CA GLU A 53 15.97 9.53 4.38
C GLU A 53 14.86 8.64 3.80
N LEU A 54 13.94 8.11 4.62
CA LEU A 54 12.77 7.37 4.14
C LEU A 54 11.67 8.29 3.57
N GLY A 55 11.82 9.60 3.71
CA GLY A 55 10.86 10.58 3.21
C GLY A 55 9.65 10.77 4.13
N CYS A 56 8.56 11.29 3.55
CA CYS A 56 7.36 11.66 4.28
C CYS A 56 6.17 10.79 3.87
N LEU A 57 5.42 10.33 4.87
CA LEU A 57 4.17 9.63 4.68
C LEU A 57 3.02 10.61 4.89
N ASN A 58 2.16 10.76 3.88
CA ASN A 58 0.87 11.41 4.03
C ASN A 58 -0.20 10.32 4.22
N ILE A 59 -0.87 10.34 5.36
CA ILE A 59 -1.92 9.36 5.65
C ILE A 59 -3.24 9.91 5.14
N THR A 60 -3.65 9.42 3.97
CA THR A 60 -4.93 9.72 3.34
C THR A 60 -5.99 8.66 3.67
N LYS A 61 -7.23 8.88 3.24
CA LYS A 61 -8.32 7.89 3.32
C LYS A 61 -7.98 6.57 2.60
N GLU A 62 -7.09 6.58 1.63
CA GLU A 62 -6.67 5.37 0.89
C GLU A 62 -5.88 4.38 1.77
N TRP A 63 -5.25 4.86 2.84
CA TRP A 63 -4.55 4.00 3.81
C TRP A 63 -5.53 3.35 4.80
N TYR A 64 -6.79 3.77 4.84
CA TYR A 64 -7.81 3.23 5.72
C TYR A 64 -8.67 2.19 5.01
N HIS A 65 -9.05 1.14 5.72
CA HIS A 65 -10.06 0.18 5.25
C HIS A 65 -10.92 -0.27 6.42
N LEU A 66 -12.25 -0.10 6.35
CA LEU A 66 -13.15 -0.36 7.47
C LEU A 66 -12.95 -1.73 8.14
N ILE A 67 -12.78 -2.80 7.34
CA ILE A 67 -12.54 -4.16 7.86
C ILE A 67 -11.05 -4.50 8.04
N PHE A 68 -10.23 -4.39 7.00
CA PHE A 68 -8.84 -4.87 7.04
C PHE A 68 -7.85 -3.89 7.70
N ARG A 69 -8.19 -2.60 7.82
CA ARG A 69 -7.35 -1.56 8.44
C ARG A 69 -8.20 -0.44 9.06
N PRO A 70 -8.91 -0.73 10.16
CA PRO A 70 -9.82 0.22 10.81
C PRO A 70 -9.11 1.35 11.55
N PHE A 71 -7.78 1.28 11.71
CA PHE A 71 -6.98 2.30 12.36
C PHE A 71 -6.02 2.92 11.36
N ASN A 72 -6.15 4.22 11.18
CA ASN A 72 -5.32 4.98 10.26
C ASN A 72 -4.31 5.84 11.04
N VAL A 73 -3.30 5.16 11.57
CA VAL A 73 -2.26 5.73 12.42
C VAL A 73 -0.91 5.77 11.71
N PHE A 74 -0.06 6.71 12.11
CA PHE A 74 1.31 6.76 11.62
C PHE A 74 2.13 5.56 12.09
N PRO A 75 3.07 5.07 11.25
CA PRO A 75 4.14 4.19 11.72
C PRO A 75 4.85 4.76 12.95
N LEU A 76 5.43 3.87 13.73
CA LEU A 76 6.28 4.29 14.85
C LEU A 76 7.57 4.95 14.31
N PRO A 77 8.19 5.86 15.08
CA PRO A 77 9.47 6.46 14.71
C PRO A 77 10.56 5.41 14.46
N ARG A 78 11.53 5.70 13.58
CA ARG A 78 12.67 4.81 13.28
C ARG A 78 13.46 4.41 14.53
N SER A 79 13.61 5.33 15.48
CA SER A 79 14.28 5.06 16.76
C SER A 79 13.52 4.08 17.65
N VAL A 80 12.20 3.97 17.49
CA VAL A 80 11.35 3.05 18.27
C VAL A 80 11.30 1.68 17.62
N ILE A 81 11.13 1.61 16.30
CA ILE A 81 11.17 0.34 15.55
C ILE A 81 12.58 -0.25 15.60
N ASN A 82 13.59 0.61 15.48
CA ASN A 82 15.03 0.28 15.53
C ASN A 82 15.39 -0.89 14.60
N THR A 83 14.98 -0.80 13.33
CA THR A 83 15.30 -1.80 12.31
C THR A 83 16.81 -1.93 12.15
N ARG A 84 17.32 -3.16 12.19
CA ARG A 84 18.75 -3.46 12.06
C ARG A 84 18.97 -4.42 10.89
N PHE A 85 19.93 -4.11 10.03
CA PHE A 85 20.36 -5.00 8.97
C PHE A 85 21.58 -5.78 9.47
N ILE A 86 21.45 -7.09 9.60
CA ILE A 86 22.52 -7.96 10.10
C ILE A 86 22.96 -8.87 8.95
N LEU A 87 24.22 -8.73 8.53
CA LEU A 87 24.81 -9.49 7.44
C LEU A 87 25.46 -10.77 7.96
N TYR A 88 25.01 -11.89 7.41
CA TYR A 88 25.65 -13.19 7.52
C TYR A 88 26.23 -13.58 6.16
N THR A 89 27.45 -14.09 6.16
CA THR A 89 28.10 -14.63 4.96
C THR A 89 28.78 -15.94 5.30
N GLU A 90 29.27 -16.65 4.29
CA GLU A 90 30.10 -17.85 4.50
C GLU A 90 31.35 -17.58 5.36
N LYS A 91 31.86 -16.33 5.37
CA LYS A 91 33.03 -15.93 6.20
C LYS A 91 32.66 -15.63 7.65
N ASN A 92 31.40 -15.31 7.93
CA ASN A 92 30.90 -15.00 9.26
C ASN A 92 29.48 -15.60 9.45
N PRO A 93 29.37 -16.93 9.50
CA PRO A 93 28.07 -17.60 9.55
C PRO A 93 27.39 -17.47 10.92
N THR A 94 28.18 -17.30 11.99
CA THR A 94 27.69 -17.21 13.38
C THR A 94 27.54 -15.78 13.87
N ASP A 95 28.51 -14.93 13.53
CA ASP A 95 28.62 -13.56 14.05
C ASP A 95 28.22 -12.56 12.98
N GLY A 96 27.00 -12.04 13.09
CA GLY A 96 26.41 -11.12 12.13
C GLY A 96 27.07 -9.73 12.18
N GLN A 97 27.32 -9.15 11.01
CA GLN A 97 27.85 -7.79 10.90
C GLN A 97 26.70 -6.78 10.77
N LEU A 98 26.65 -5.79 11.67
CA LEU A 98 25.63 -4.74 11.60
C LEU A 98 25.93 -3.80 10.43
N LEU A 99 24.96 -3.69 9.52
CA LEU A 99 24.99 -2.76 8.41
C LEU A 99 24.07 -1.56 8.69
N GLN A 100 24.53 -0.38 8.30
CA GLN A 100 23.74 0.85 8.32
C GLN A 100 23.72 1.46 6.93
N ALA A 101 22.54 1.62 6.36
CA ALA A 101 22.37 2.17 5.01
C ALA A 101 22.93 3.60 4.90
N GLU A 102 22.81 4.39 5.97
CA GLU A 102 23.30 5.77 6.05
C GLU A 102 24.84 5.85 6.12
N VAL A 103 25.51 4.78 6.60
CA VAL A 103 26.96 4.76 6.83
C VAL A 103 27.62 3.79 5.87
N LYS A 104 28.02 4.29 4.70
CA LYS A 104 28.65 3.52 3.61
C LYS A 104 29.81 2.63 4.07
N ASP A 105 30.59 3.12 5.02
CA ASP A 105 31.72 2.40 5.61
C ASP A 105 31.33 1.04 6.21
N THR A 106 30.12 0.92 6.77
CA THR A 106 29.65 -0.35 7.36
C THR A 106 29.51 -1.44 6.31
N ILE A 107 29.07 -1.08 5.10
CA ILE A 107 28.93 -2.01 3.98
C ILE A 107 30.31 -2.32 3.38
N MET A 108 31.12 -1.29 3.11
CA MET A 108 32.43 -1.45 2.45
C MET A 108 33.44 -2.24 3.29
N LYS A 109 33.37 -2.15 4.62
CA LYS A 109 34.26 -2.88 5.55
C LYS A 109 33.72 -4.26 5.95
N SER A 110 32.47 -4.56 5.61
CA SER A 110 31.86 -5.87 5.89
C SER A 110 32.35 -6.94 4.91
N HIS A 111 31.92 -8.18 5.13
CA HIS A 111 32.12 -9.27 4.18
C HIS A 111 31.10 -9.25 3.02
N PHE A 112 30.37 -8.15 2.83
CA PHE A 112 29.43 -8.01 1.73
C PHE A 112 30.12 -8.13 0.37
N ARG A 113 29.52 -8.92 -0.51
CA ARG A 113 30.01 -9.20 -1.85
C ARG A 113 28.95 -8.81 -2.86
N SER A 114 29.23 -7.75 -3.64
CA SER A 114 28.31 -7.26 -4.67
C SER A 114 28.19 -8.21 -5.87
N ASP A 115 29.12 -9.15 -6.01
CA ASP A 115 29.09 -10.18 -7.05
C ASP A 115 28.22 -11.39 -6.71
N TRP A 116 27.69 -11.44 -5.48
CA TRP A 116 26.87 -12.55 -4.98
C TRP A 116 25.41 -12.15 -4.85
N ASP A 117 24.52 -13.14 -4.96
CA ASP A 117 23.10 -12.96 -4.69
C ASP A 117 22.88 -12.57 -3.22
N THR A 118 22.19 -11.47 -3.00
CA THR A 118 21.80 -11.03 -1.66
C THR A 118 20.38 -11.49 -1.34
N LYS A 119 20.20 -12.20 -0.22
CA LYS A 119 18.89 -12.65 0.25
C LYS A 119 18.54 -11.91 1.55
N PHE A 120 17.40 -11.23 1.55
CA PHE A 120 16.84 -10.60 2.75
C PHE A 120 15.88 -11.58 3.43
N ILE A 121 16.02 -11.73 4.74
CA ILE A 121 15.10 -12.47 5.60
C ILE A 121 14.53 -11.44 6.57
N ILE A 122 13.21 -11.22 6.49
CA ILE A 122 12.47 -10.17 7.22
C ILE A 122 11.49 -10.86 8.16
#